data_AF-A0A2S4XZV4-F1
#
_entry.id   AF-A0A2S4XZV4-F1
#
_cell.length_a   1.000
_cell.length_b   1.000
_cell.length_c   1.000
_cell.angle_alpha   90.00
_cell.angle_beta   90.00
_cell.angle_gamma   90.00
#
_symmetry.space_group_name_H-M   'P 1'
#
loop_
_entity.id
_entity.type
_entity.pdbx_description
1 polymer ?
#
loop_
_entity_poly.entity_id
_entity_poly.type
_entity_poly.pdbx_seq_one_letter_code
_entity_poly.pdbx_strand_id
1 'polypeptide(L)'
;ARAIAGGGFADGGEGLVVRWSDGEVSQYTTVDKSGFHGEKMLTAKNPTWQNAKLLTLGHFNGGTQRDDLLVVWTNGTVSLYPDLGANGLRKETQIIKNNKTWTYAEQIGTGDFTGAKTSDLTVRWIDGETTIYPGVDLKGLHGEKTIRPAKSPWTNATVLTTGAFTDNKANDILVRWNDGHLTLHPDVDTAGLH
;
A
#
# COMPACT_ATOMS: atom_id res chain seq x y z
N ALA A 1 5.38 16.07 2.61
CA ALA A 1 4.91 14.85 1.90
C ALA A 1 3.43 14.97 1.56
N ARG A 2 2.97 14.28 0.51
CA ARG A 2 1.54 14.07 0.19
C ARG A 2 1.11 12.61 0.35
N ALA A 3 2.03 11.66 0.15
CA ALA A 3 1.83 10.24 0.44
C ALA A 3 3.17 9.62 0.89
N ILE A 4 3.09 8.60 1.74
CA ILE A 4 4.23 7.85 2.28
C ILE A 4 3.86 6.37 2.30
N ALA A 5 4.80 5.48 1.98
CA ALA A 5 4.67 4.04 2.14
C ALA A 5 5.98 3.46 2.69
N GLY A 6 5.90 2.57 3.69
CA GLY A 6 7.04 1.84 4.24
C GLY A 6 7.15 0.44 3.65
N GLY A 7 8.35 -0.10 3.53
CA GLY A 7 8.61 -1.44 3.00
C GLY A 7 10.09 -1.80 2.98
N GLY A 8 10.41 -3.05 2.67
CA GLY A 8 11.77 -3.56 2.66
C GLY A 8 12.48 -3.28 1.34
N PHE A 9 13.78 -2.92 1.37
CA PHE A 9 14.60 -2.70 0.17
C PHE A 9 15.86 -3.56 0.10
N ALA A 10 16.41 -3.70 -1.11
CA ALA A 10 17.44 -4.69 -1.47
C ALA A 10 18.75 -4.66 -0.65
N ASP A 11 19.05 -3.57 0.05
CA ASP A 11 20.17 -3.45 1.00
C ASP A 11 19.88 -4.09 2.37
N GLY A 12 18.67 -4.61 2.58
CA GLY A 12 18.25 -5.23 3.83
C GLY A 12 17.68 -4.27 4.86
N GLY A 13 17.57 -2.98 4.52
CA GLY A 13 16.88 -2.01 5.34
C GLY A 13 15.37 -2.02 5.13
N GLU A 14 14.63 -1.81 6.22
CA GLU A 14 13.27 -1.30 6.18
C GLU A 14 13.34 0.19 5.89
N GLY A 15 12.71 0.64 4.81
CA GLY A 15 12.77 2.03 4.37
C GLY A 15 11.39 2.62 4.10
N LEU A 16 11.37 3.77 3.43
CA LEU A 16 10.12 4.33 2.94
C LEU A 16 10.27 5.06 1.62
N VAL A 17 9.14 5.21 0.92
CA VAL A 17 8.97 6.09 -0.24
C VAL A 17 8.13 7.29 0.18
N VAL A 18 8.56 8.49 -0.19
CA VAL A 18 7.82 9.73 -0.03
C VAL A 18 7.49 10.30 -1.39
N ARG A 19 6.22 10.65 -1.61
CA ARG A 19 5.82 11.51 -2.72
C ARG A 19 5.54 12.91 -2.19
N TRP A 20 6.24 13.91 -2.73
CA TRP A 20 6.18 15.31 -2.30
C TRP A 20 5.08 16.09 -3.02
N SER A 21 4.73 17.27 -2.52
CA SER A 21 3.61 18.05 -3.04
C SER A 21 3.76 18.48 -4.49
N ASP A 22 4.99 18.68 -4.95
CA ASP A 22 5.33 19.03 -6.33
C ASP A 22 5.47 17.81 -7.25
N GLY A 23 5.29 16.60 -6.71
CA GLY A 23 5.36 15.33 -7.43
C GLY A 23 6.76 14.73 -7.48
N GLU A 24 7.76 15.32 -6.83
CA GLU A 24 9.01 14.60 -6.57
C GLU A 24 8.74 13.31 -5.78
N VAL A 25 9.50 12.25 -6.04
CA VAL A 25 9.45 11.01 -5.27
C VAL A 25 10.85 10.67 -4.78
N SER A 26 11.00 10.57 -3.46
CA SER A 26 12.22 10.11 -2.79
C SER A 26 12.00 8.72 -2.20
N GLN A 27 13.05 7.91 -2.21
CA GLN A 27 13.15 6.68 -1.43
C GLN A 27 14.25 6.88 -0.39
N TYR A 28 13.95 6.58 0.86
CA TYR A 28 14.96 6.39 1.90
C TYR A 28 15.13 4.88 2.06
N THR A 29 16.33 4.37 1.74
CA THR A 29 16.54 2.92 1.70
C THR A 29 16.57 2.27 3.08
N THR A 30 16.77 3.06 4.13
CA THR A 30 16.70 2.57 5.51
C THR A 30 16.15 3.67 6.42
N VAL A 31 15.27 3.28 7.34
CA VAL A 31 14.80 4.09 8.46
C VAL A 31 15.07 3.32 9.74
N ASP A 32 15.74 3.96 10.68
CA ASP A 32 16.04 3.38 11.98
C ASP A 32 15.87 4.42 13.10
N LYS A 33 16.22 4.01 14.33
CA LYS A 33 16.16 4.90 15.51
C LYS A 33 17.01 6.17 15.39
N SER A 34 17.97 6.20 14.48
CA SER A 34 18.90 7.30 14.23
C SER A 34 18.43 8.20 13.09
N GLY A 35 17.37 7.83 12.37
CA GLY A 35 16.71 8.67 11.36
C GLY A 35 16.54 7.98 10.00
N PHE A 36 16.49 8.81 8.96
CA PHE A 36 16.32 8.40 7.57
C PHE A 36 17.67 8.37 6.86
N HIS A 37 17.94 7.31 6.10
CA HIS A 37 19.24 7.08 5.45
C HIS A 37 19.07 6.75 3.96
N GLY A 38 20.16 6.94 3.21
CA GLY A 38 20.24 6.47 1.82
C GLY A 38 19.20 7.11 0.90
N GLU A 39 18.95 8.42 1.03
CA GLU A 39 17.99 9.10 0.16
C GLU A 39 18.36 8.95 -1.32
N LYS A 40 17.41 8.47 -2.10
CA LYS A 40 17.45 8.38 -3.55
C LYS A 40 16.25 9.11 -4.12
N MET A 41 16.50 10.16 -4.91
CA MET A 41 15.44 10.78 -5.70
C MET A 41 15.09 9.87 -6.88
N LEU A 42 13.92 9.25 -6.84
CA LEU A 42 13.42 8.36 -7.89
C LEU A 42 12.90 9.14 -9.10
N THR A 43 12.31 10.31 -8.86
CA THR A 43 11.98 11.31 -9.87
C THR A 43 11.99 12.68 -9.22
N ALA A 44 12.53 13.69 -9.91
CA ALA A 44 12.43 15.09 -9.49
C ALA A 44 10.98 15.59 -9.57
N LYS A 45 10.73 16.88 -9.31
CA LYS A 45 9.43 17.52 -9.55
C LYS A 45 8.76 17.03 -10.84
N ASN A 46 7.59 16.40 -10.69
CA ASN A 46 6.94 15.69 -11.79
C ASN A 46 5.41 15.86 -11.72
N PRO A 47 4.79 16.59 -12.69
CA PRO A 47 3.35 16.80 -12.71
C PRO A 47 2.51 15.52 -12.79
N THR A 48 3.02 14.46 -13.41
CA THR A 48 2.32 13.16 -13.44
C THR A 48 2.19 12.60 -12.03
N TRP A 49 3.27 12.62 -11.25
CA TRP A 49 3.29 12.15 -9.87
C TRP A 49 2.49 13.02 -8.91
N GLN A 50 2.13 14.25 -9.29
CA GLN A 50 1.11 15.03 -8.58
C GLN A 50 -0.29 14.39 -8.63
N ASN A 51 -0.50 13.40 -9.49
CA ASN A 51 -1.73 12.62 -9.59
C ASN A 51 -1.62 11.23 -8.93
N ALA A 52 -0.48 10.87 -8.34
CA ALA A 52 -0.41 9.70 -7.46
C ALA A 52 -1.21 10.01 -6.19
N LYS A 53 -2.30 9.27 -5.97
CA LYS A 53 -3.26 9.45 -4.86
C LYS A 53 -2.80 8.65 -3.65
N LEU A 54 -2.57 7.34 -3.83
CA LEU A 54 -2.20 6.41 -2.76
C LEU A 54 -0.98 5.59 -3.16
N LEU A 55 -0.17 5.21 -2.17
CA LEU A 55 1.04 4.42 -2.32
C LEU A 55 1.03 3.28 -1.29
N THR A 56 1.51 2.10 -1.68
CA THR A 56 1.90 1.05 -0.74
C THR A 56 3.07 0.25 -1.32
N LEU A 57 3.86 -0.36 -0.44
CA LEU A 57 4.97 -1.25 -0.82
C LEU A 57 4.60 -2.68 -0.46
N GLY A 58 5.14 -3.64 -1.20
CA GLY A 58 5.09 -5.05 -0.85
C GLY A 58 5.54 -5.96 -1.97
N HIS A 59 5.43 -7.26 -1.75
CA HIS A 59 6.00 -8.26 -2.64
C HIS A 59 4.97 -8.72 -3.67
N PHE A 60 4.81 -7.99 -4.78
CA PHE A 60 3.80 -8.25 -5.80
C PHE A 60 4.33 -9.03 -7.02
N ASN A 61 5.65 -9.12 -7.21
CA ASN A 61 6.22 -9.76 -8.40
C ASN A 61 6.68 -11.22 -8.19
N GLY A 62 6.66 -11.74 -6.95
CA GLY A 62 7.00 -13.13 -6.64
C GLY A 62 8.48 -13.49 -6.75
N GLY A 63 9.36 -12.51 -6.98
CA GLY A 63 10.79 -12.68 -7.13
C GLY A 63 11.55 -12.79 -5.80
N THR A 64 12.87 -12.76 -5.86
CA THR A 64 13.74 -12.72 -4.65
C THR A 64 14.20 -11.32 -4.29
N GLN A 65 13.91 -10.34 -5.15
CA GLN A 65 14.15 -8.93 -4.92
C GLN A 65 13.05 -8.36 -4.02
N ARG A 66 13.41 -7.32 -3.26
CA ARG A 66 12.51 -6.71 -2.28
C ARG A 66 11.44 -5.84 -2.91
N ASP A 67 10.63 -5.20 -2.07
CA ASP A 67 9.31 -4.67 -2.36
C ASP A 67 9.18 -3.85 -3.65
N ASP A 68 8.03 -4.06 -4.26
CA ASP A 68 7.48 -3.32 -5.39
C ASP A 68 6.64 -2.15 -4.86
N LEU A 69 6.47 -1.11 -5.69
CA LEU A 69 5.57 -0.01 -5.39
C LEU A 69 4.25 -0.17 -6.14
N LEU A 70 3.14 -0.19 -5.41
CA LEU A 70 1.80 -0.05 -5.96
C LEU A 70 1.33 1.40 -5.82
N VAL A 71 0.80 1.96 -6.91
CA VAL A 71 0.29 3.32 -6.97
C VAL A 71 -1.15 3.32 -7.45
N VAL A 72 -2.05 3.95 -6.70
CA VAL A 72 -3.38 4.31 -7.17
C VAL A 72 -3.35 5.77 -7.62
N TRP A 73 -3.76 6.01 -8.86
CA TRP A 73 -3.79 7.34 -9.47
C TRP A 73 -5.16 8.00 -9.30
N THR A 74 -5.21 9.33 -9.35
CA THR A 74 -6.47 10.10 -9.20
C THR A 74 -7.54 9.78 -10.25
N ASN A 75 -7.15 9.24 -11.40
CA ASN A 75 -8.06 8.78 -12.46
C ASN A 75 -8.51 7.31 -12.30
N GLY A 76 -8.12 6.64 -11.21
CA GLY A 76 -8.45 5.25 -10.92
C GLY A 76 -7.60 4.21 -11.64
N THR A 77 -6.53 4.60 -12.33
CA THR A 77 -5.50 3.64 -12.76
C THR A 77 -4.81 3.07 -11.52
N VAL A 78 -4.39 1.79 -11.58
CA VAL A 78 -3.49 1.18 -10.60
C VAL A 78 -2.25 0.65 -11.32
N SER A 79 -1.08 1.09 -10.88
CA SER A 79 0.20 0.70 -11.46
C SER A 79 1.08 0.00 -10.43
N LEU A 80 1.83 -1.01 -10.89
CA LEU A 80 2.94 -1.64 -10.17
C LEU A 80 4.27 -1.20 -10.76
N TYR A 81 5.24 -0.92 -9.88
CA TYR A 81 6.64 -0.69 -10.21
C TYR A 81 7.47 -1.78 -9.53
N PRO A 82 7.82 -2.85 -10.26
CA PRO A 82 8.47 -4.00 -9.68
C PRO A 82 9.96 -3.76 -9.40
N ASP A 83 10.47 -4.37 -8.34
CA ASP A 83 11.81 -4.27 -7.78
C ASP A 83 12.23 -2.79 -7.64
N LEU A 84 11.48 -2.00 -6.86
CA LEU A 84 11.64 -0.54 -6.83
C LEU A 84 13.09 -0.12 -6.57
N GLY A 85 13.78 -0.82 -5.64
CA GLY A 85 15.17 -0.51 -5.31
C GLY A 85 16.15 -0.69 -6.49
N ALA A 86 15.89 -1.62 -7.40
CA ALA A 86 16.73 -1.88 -8.57
C ALA A 86 16.30 -1.07 -9.80
N ASN A 87 14.99 -1.01 -10.05
CA ASN A 87 14.44 -0.42 -11.27
C ASN A 87 14.04 1.06 -11.11
N GLY A 88 13.94 1.56 -9.89
CA GLY A 88 13.24 2.82 -9.61
C GLY A 88 11.85 2.81 -10.25
N LEU A 89 11.45 3.93 -10.84
CA LEU A 89 10.14 4.11 -11.46
C LEU A 89 10.09 3.74 -12.95
N ARG A 90 11.07 2.97 -13.46
CA ARG A 90 11.24 2.74 -14.91
C ARG A 90 10.40 1.61 -15.51
N LYS A 91 9.90 0.68 -14.69
CA LYS A 91 9.21 -0.54 -15.15
C LYS A 91 7.73 -0.56 -14.79
N GLU A 92 7.00 0.49 -15.11
CA GLU A 92 5.56 0.54 -14.82
C GLU A 92 4.80 -0.61 -15.51
N THR A 93 3.96 -1.30 -14.73
CA THR A 93 2.92 -2.20 -15.23
C THR A 93 1.56 -1.71 -14.74
N GLN A 94 0.67 -1.33 -15.65
CA GLN A 94 -0.70 -0.99 -15.29
C GLN A 94 -1.51 -2.27 -15.12
N ILE A 95 -1.88 -2.57 -13.87
CA ILE A 95 -2.70 -3.74 -13.53
C ILE A 95 -4.19 -3.43 -13.59
N ILE A 96 -4.56 -2.15 -13.46
CA ILE A 96 -5.92 -1.66 -13.63
C ILE A 96 -5.90 -0.40 -14.50
N LYS A 97 -6.66 -0.40 -15.59
CA LYS A 97 -6.87 0.79 -16.43
C LYS A 97 -7.75 1.81 -15.71
N ASN A 98 -7.72 3.06 -16.17
CA ASN A 98 -8.56 4.13 -15.62
C ASN A 98 -10.04 3.70 -15.52
N ASN A 99 -10.63 3.93 -14.35
CA ASN A 99 -12.02 3.57 -14.08
C ASN A 99 -12.55 4.39 -12.91
N LYS A 100 -13.87 4.39 -12.74
CA LYS A 100 -14.51 5.15 -11.66
C LYS A 100 -14.35 4.50 -10.29
N THR A 101 -14.38 3.18 -10.19
CA THR A 101 -14.33 2.45 -8.92
C THR A 101 -13.09 2.81 -8.10
N TRP A 102 -11.92 2.75 -8.71
CA TRP A 102 -10.65 3.02 -8.03
C TRP A 102 -10.43 4.49 -7.65
N THR A 103 -11.21 5.42 -8.21
CA THR A 103 -11.20 6.82 -7.71
C THR A 103 -11.75 6.94 -6.29
N TYR A 104 -12.57 5.96 -5.86
CA TYR A 104 -13.18 5.87 -4.54
C TYR A 104 -12.33 5.14 -3.50
N ALA A 105 -11.16 4.60 -3.86
CA ALA A 105 -10.23 4.05 -2.88
C ALA A 105 -9.67 5.19 -2.02
N GLU A 106 -9.84 5.12 -0.70
CA GLU A 106 -9.41 6.16 0.22
C GLU A 106 -8.11 5.81 0.93
N GLN A 107 -7.91 4.53 1.23
CA GLN A 107 -6.70 4.03 1.89
C GLN A 107 -6.34 2.66 1.31
N ILE A 108 -5.05 2.37 1.27
CA ILE A 108 -4.53 1.06 0.89
C ILE A 108 -3.43 0.65 1.87
N GLY A 109 -3.25 -0.66 2.01
CA GLY A 109 -2.15 -1.26 2.76
C GLY A 109 -1.83 -2.64 2.20
N THR A 110 -0.63 -3.12 2.46
CA THR A 110 -0.16 -4.43 1.99
C THR A 110 0.12 -5.35 3.16
N GLY A 111 -0.22 -6.63 3.05
CA GLY A 111 0.09 -7.62 4.07
C GLY A 111 -0.08 -9.05 3.57
N ASP A 112 0.22 -10.02 4.43
CA ASP A 112 -0.14 -11.42 4.25
C ASP A 112 -1.40 -11.71 5.09
N PHE A 113 -2.56 -11.72 4.45
CA PHE A 113 -3.85 -12.03 5.09
C PHE A 113 -4.38 -13.41 4.67
N THR A 114 -3.90 -13.95 3.55
CA THR A 114 -4.44 -15.15 2.91
C THR A 114 -3.42 -16.26 2.73
N GLY A 115 -2.13 -16.00 2.94
CA GLY A 115 -1.06 -16.94 2.64
C GLY A 115 -0.78 -17.09 1.13
N ALA A 116 -1.13 -16.09 0.32
CA ALA A 116 -0.82 -16.07 -1.10
C ALA A 116 0.70 -15.99 -1.35
N LYS A 117 1.11 -16.32 -2.58
CA LYS A 117 2.54 -16.29 -2.95
C LYS A 117 3.13 -14.89 -3.04
N THR A 118 2.29 -13.92 -3.34
CA THR A 118 2.59 -12.49 -3.38
C THR A 118 1.73 -11.80 -2.34
N SER A 119 2.09 -10.58 -1.97
CA SER A 119 1.37 -9.84 -0.94
C SER A 119 -0.06 -9.55 -1.35
N ASP A 120 -0.94 -9.53 -0.35
CA ASP A 120 -2.33 -9.14 -0.48
C ASP A 120 -2.45 -7.62 -0.36
N LEU A 121 -3.45 -7.04 -1.03
CA LEU A 121 -3.76 -5.61 -0.94
C LEU A 121 -5.07 -5.41 -0.16
N THR A 122 -5.01 -4.68 0.94
CA THR A 122 -6.21 -4.15 1.60
C THR A 122 -6.58 -2.81 0.99
N VAL A 123 -7.85 -2.60 0.67
CA VAL A 123 -8.40 -1.33 0.20
C VAL A 123 -9.56 -0.93 1.09
N ARG A 124 -9.52 0.30 1.61
CA ARG A 124 -10.69 0.94 2.22
C ARG A 124 -11.31 1.90 1.22
N TRP A 125 -12.59 1.72 0.96
CA TRP A 125 -13.37 2.53 0.05
C TRP A 125 -14.01 3.73 0.76
N ILE A 126 -14.45 4.71 -0.02
CA ILE A 126 -15.06 5.96 0.48
C ILE A 126 -16.34 5.72 1.29
N ASP A 127 -17.09 4.66 0.98
CA ASP A 127 -18.31 4.30 1.68
C ASP A 127 -18.05 3.42 2.92
N GLY A 128 -16.79 3.20 3.28
CA GLY A 128 -16.40 2.40 4.43
C GLY A 128 -16.50 0.88 4.19
N GLU A 129 -16.76 0.45 2.96
CA GLU A 129 -16.41 -0.92 2.58
C GLU A 129 -14.89 -1.10 2.69
N THR A 130 -14.45 -2.26 3.16
CA THR A 130 -13.04 -2.63 3.16
C THR A 130 -12.89 -4.01 2.57
N THR A 131 -11.98 -4.15 1.61
CA THR A 131 -11.74 -5.40 0.89
C THR A 131 -10.27 -5.81 0.91
N ILE A 132 -10.04 -7.11 0.81
CA ILE A 132 -8.74 -7.74 0.57
C ILE A 132 -8.73 -8.29 -0.85
N TYR A 133 -7.66 -7.99 -1.58
CA TYR A 133 -7.32 -8.57 -2.87
C TYR A 133 -6.16 -9.55 -2.68
N PRO A 134 -6.42 -10.87 -2.74
CA PRO A 134 -5.39 -11.86 -2.47
C PRO A 134 -4.33 -11.92 -3.56
N GLY A 135 -3.05 -11.99 -3.18
CA GLY A 135 -1.94 -12.32 -4.07
C GLY A 135 -1.81 -11.41 -5.28
N VAL A 136 -1.91 -10.09 -5.10
CA VAL A 136 -1.79 -9.13 -6.20
C VAL A 136 -0.47 -9.36 -6.94
N ASP A 137 -0.51 -9.33 -8.27
CA ASP A 137 0.69 -9.45 -9.09
C ASP A 137 0.60 -8.62 -10.39
N LEU A 138 1.62 -8.74 -11.25
CA LEU A 138 1.68 -8.05 -12.54
C LEU A 138 0.52 -8.40 -13.50
N LYS A 139 -0.26 -9.44 -13.23
CA LYS A 139 -1.44 -9.85 -14.00
C LYS A 139 -2.75 -9.31 -13.43
N GLY A 140 -2.75 -8.76 -12.22
CA GLY A 140 -3.93 -8.13 -11.63
C GLY A 140 -4.14 -8.42 -10.14
N LEU A 141 -5.39 -8.29 -9.72
CA LEU A 141 -5.80 -8.32 -8.32
C LEU A 141 -6.34 -9.67 -7.82
N HIS A 142 -6.57 -10.62 -8.73
CA HIS A 142 -7.00 -12.02 -8.46
C HIS A 142 -8.29 -12.23 -7.65
N GLY A 143 -9.10 -11.18 -7.52
CA GLY A 143 -10.44 -11.25 -6.93
C GLY A 143 -10.54 -10.44 -5.64
N GLU A 144 -11.77 -10.19 -5.22
CA GLU A 144 -12.07 -9.28 -4.11
C GLU A 144 -12.76 -10.03 -2.96
N LYS A 145 -12.36 -9.74 -1.73
CA LYS A 145 -12.93 -10.30 -0.50
C LYS A 145 -13.31 -9.16 0.45
N THR A 146 -14.60 -8.93 0.62
CA THR A 146 -15.10 -7.90 1.53
C THR A 146 -14.93 -8.35 2.98
N ILE A 147 -14.13 -7.61 3.76
CA ILE A 147 -13.94 -7.83 5.20
C ILE A 147 -14.80 -6.88 6.05
N ARG A 148 -15.24 -5.75 5.47
CA ARG A 148 -16.22 -4.83 6.07
C ARG A 148 -17.19 -4.35 5.00
N PRO A 149 -18.50 -4.35 5.26
CA PRO A 149 -19.48 -3.93 4.26
C PRO A 149 -19.48 -2.42 4.06
N ALA A 150 -20.03 -1.96 2.93
CA ALA A 150 -20.37 -0.55 2.73
C ALA A 150 -21.21 0.01 3.90
N LYS A 151 -21.04 1.31 4.17
CA LYS A 151 -21.63 2.06 5.29
C LYS A 151 -21.21 1.57 6.67
N SER A 152 -20.12 0.78 6.77
CA SER A 152 -19.58 0.41 8.07
C SER A 152 -18.98 1.64 8.79
N PRO A 153 -18.70 1.53 10.11
CA PRO A 153 -18.00 2.58 10.85
C PRO A 153 -16.66 3.00 10.23
N TRP A 154 -16.06 2.21 9.33
CA TRP A 154 -14.80 2.50 8.65
C TRP A 154 -14.84 3.74 7.75
N THR A 155 -16.03 4.27 7.45
CA THR A 155 -16.20 5.65 6.93
C THR A 155 -15.53 6.70 7.81
N ASN A 156 -15.40 6.43 9.12
CA ASN A 156 -14.78 7.31 10.11
C ASN A 156 -13.28 7.05 10.32
N ALA A 157 -12.67 6.07 9.63
CA ALA A 157 -11.23 5.87 9.70
C ALA A 157 -10.50 7.06 9.05
N THR A 158 -9.36 7.46 9.62
CA THR A 158 -8.53 8.57 9.11
C THR A 158 -7.16 8.11 8.67
N VAL A 159 -6.59 7.09 9.34
CA VAL A 159 -5.35 6.40 8.95
C VAL A 159 -5.55 4.91 9.14
N LEU A 160 -5.03 4.11 8.20
CA LEU A 160 -4.95 2.67 8.29
C LEU A 160 -3.52 2.25 7.98
N THR A 161 -2.99 1.28 8.73
CA THR A 161 -1.76 0.57 8.39
C THR A 161 -1.93 -0.92 8.65
N THR A 162 -1.18 -1.72 7.90
CA THR A 162 -1.15 -3.17 7.97
C THR A 162 0.22 -3.62 8.50
N GLY A 163 0.29 -4.77 9.18
CA GLY A 163 1.55 -5.33 9.65
C GLY A 163 1.37 -6.42 10.70
N ALA A 164 2.43 -7.16 11.01
CA ALA A 164 2.45 -8.14 12.10
C ALA A 164 2.67 -7.43 13.44
N PHE A 165 1.62 -6.84 14.01
CA PHE A 165 1.67 -6.15 15.31
C PHE A 165 1.48 -7.11 16.49
N THR A 166 1.03 -8.33 16.21
CA THR A 166 0.85 -9.43 17.16
C THR A 166 1.58 -10.70 16.67
N ASP A 167 1.62 -11.74 17.49
CA ASP A 167 2.34 -13.00 17.23
C ASP A 167 1.47 -14.04 16.47
N ASN A 168 0.66 -13.56 15.55
CA ASN A 168 -0.20 -14.37 14.69
C ASN A 168 0.45 -14.60 13.33
N LYS A 169 -0.17 -15.50 12.55
CA LYS A 169 0.33 -15.81 11.22
C LYS A 169 -0.10 -14.75 10.20
N ALA A 170 -1.36 -14.33 10.22
CA ALA A 170 -1.88 -13.32 9.32
C ALA A 170 -1.56 -11.91 9.83
N ASN A 171 -1.42 -10.94 8.95
CA ASN A 171 -1.19 -9.55 9.36
C ASN A 171 -2.42 -8.91 10.00
N ASP A 172 -2.15 -7.90 10.80
CA ASP A 172 -3.13 -7.12 11.53
C ASP A 172 -3.44 -5.82 10.78
N ILE A 173 -4.53 -5.16 11.20
CA ILE A 173 -4.86 -3.80 10.77
C ILE A 173 -4.95 -2.88 11.98
N LEU A 174 -4.17 -1.81 11.98
CA LEU A 174 -4.24 -0.73 12.95
C LEU A 174 -4.97 0.47 12.33
N VAL A 175 -6.02 0.96 12.99
CA VAL A 175 -6.88 2.04 12.49
C VAL A 175 -6.92 3.20 13.47
N ARG A 176 -6.62 4.40 12.97
CA ARG A 176 -6.87 5.66 13.66
C ARG A 176 -8.20 6.22 13.20
N TRP A 177 -9.06 6.58 14.14
CA TRP A 177 -10.43 7.03 13.87
C TRP A 177 -10.54 8.56 13.82
N ASN A 178 -11.66 9.14 13.42
CA ASN A 178 -11.81 10.60 13.34
C ASN A 178 -12.02 11.26 14.71
N ASP A 179 -12.47 10.52 15.71
CA ASP A 179 -12.76 10.98 17.07
C ASP A 179 -11.53 10.98 18.00
N GLY A 180 -10.41 10.39 17.60
CA GLY A 180 -9.22 10.35 18.45
C GLY A 180 -8.65 8.96 18.70
N HIS A 181 -9.49 7.93 18.72
CA HIS A 181 -9.05 6.63 19.24
C HIS A 181 -8.30 5.80 18.19
N LEU A 182 -7.62 4.76 18.67
CA LEU A 182 -6.82 3.82 17.90
C LEU A 182 -7.33 2.41 18.20
N THR A 183 -7.58 1.60 17.17
CA THR A 183 -7.94 0.18 17.32
C THR A 183 -6.96 -0.69 16.57
N LEU A 184 -6.61 -1.83 17.18
CA LEU A 184 -5.89 -2.92 16.54
C LEU A 184 -6.88 -4.05 16.24
N HIS A 185 -6.91 -4.50 15.00
CA HIS A 185 -7.66 -5.67 14.54
C HIS A 185 -6.68 -6.78 14.23
N PRO A 186 -6.52 -7.76 15.12
CA PRO A 186 -5.56 -8.83 14.92
C PRO A 186 -6.07 -9.91 13.96
N ASP A 187 -5.14 -10.62 13.35
CA ASP A 187 -5.32 -11.90 12.62
C ASP A 187 -6.32 -11.80 11.46
N VAL A 188 -6.31 -10.65 10.76
CA VAL A 188 -7.29 -10.35 9.73
C VAL A 188 -7.16 -11.33 8.56
N ASP A 189 -8.29 -11.85 8.09
CA ASP A 189 -8.33 -12.77 6.97
C ASP A 189 -9.54 -12.46 6.06
N THR A 190 -9.81 -13.34 5.09
CA THR A 190 -10.94 -13.14 4.16
C THR A 190 -12.32 -13.33 4.80
N ALA A 191 -12.41 -13.82 6.04
CA ALA A 191 -13.65 -13.92 6.79
C ALA A 191 -13.98 -12.61 7.52
N GLY A 192 -12.98 -11.78 7.81
CA GLY A 192 -13.17 -10.43 8.31
C GLY A 192 -12.14 -9.98 9.34
N LEU A 193 -12.60 -9.16 10.27
CA LEU A 193 -11.86 -8.77 11.47
C LEU A 193 -12.26 -9.71 12.61
N HIS A 194 -11.31 -10.07 13.48
CA HIS A 194 -11.54 -10.94 14.65
C HIS A 194 -11.45 -10.18 15.97
#